data_AF-A0A7M3SC64-F1
#
_entry.id   AF-A0A7M3SC64-F1
#
_cell.length_a   1.000
_cell.length_b   1.000
_cell.length_c   1.000
_cell.angle_alpha   90.00
_cell.angle_beta   90.00
_cell.angle_gamma   90.00
#
_symmetry.space_group_name_H-M   'P 1'
#
loop_
_entity.id
_entity.type
_entity.pdbx_description
1 polymer ?
#
loop_
_entity_poly.entity_id
_entity_poly.type
_entity_poly.pdbx_seq_one_letter_code
_entity_poly.pdbx_strand_id
1 'polypeptide(L)'
;MVDEAPKDSAPLEGARRRASTATSSFGVSRREGHDASTYYTSRLNEGLVSSRPVGPANSFPEEHADTVLCGDSRTLPLPDNCVHLVVTSPPYNASKDYDEDLSLKEYLTMLHEVFAECY
;
A
#
# COMPACT_ATOMS: atom_id res chain seq x y z
N MET A 1 -30.56 -20.75 -13.94
CA MET A 1 -29.54 -19.75 -14.33
C MET A 1 -28.49 -19.86 -13.25
N VAL A 2 -27.34 -20.45 -13.59
CA VAL A 2 -26.35 -20.90 -12.62
C VAL A 2 -25.44 -19.72 -12.30
N ASP A 3 -25.38 -19.34 -11.02
CA ASP A 3 -24.42 -18.38 -10.47
C ASP A 3 -23.00 -18.89 -10.73
N GLU A 4 -22.26 -18.16 -11.57
CA GLU A 4 -20.85 -18.42 -11.86
C GLU A 4 -20.02 -17.80 -10.72
N ALA A 5 -19.30 -18.65 -9.98
CA ALA A 5 -18.38 -18.24 -8.91
C ALA A 5 -17.31 -17.25 -9.43
N PRO A 6 -16.81 -16.33 -8.59
CA PRO A 6 -15.85 -15.33 -9.03
C PRO A 6 -14.56 -16.03 -9.50
N LYS A 7 -14.18 -15.74 -10.75
CA LYS A 7 -12.96 -16.25 -11.37
C LYS A 7 -11.76 -15.78 -10.57
N ASP A 8 -10.93 -16.75 -10.16
CA ASP A 8 -9.61 -16.54 -9.60
C ASP A 8 -8.91 -15.38 -10.32
N SER A 9 -8.48 -14.39 -9.55
CA SER A 9 -7.69 -13.27 -10.05
C SER A 9 -6.35 -13.82 -10.56
N ALA A 10 -6.29 -14.12 -11.85
CA ALA A 10 -5.07 -14.49 -12.53
C ALA A 10 -3.99 -13.43 -12.21
N PRO A 11 -2.77 -13.83 -11.83
CA PRO A 11 -1.71 -12.88 -11.57
C PRO A 11 -1.43 -12.11 -12.86
N LEU A 12 -1.40 -10.78 -12.76
CA LEU A 12 -1.14 -9.82 -13.85
C LEU A 12 -0.16 -10.38 -14.89
N GLU A 13 -0.70 -10.88 -16.01
CA GLU A 13 0.06 -11.58 -17.03
C GLU A 13 0.52 -10.57 -18.09
N GLY A 14 1.70 -10.01 -17.86
CA GLY A 14 2.46 -9.22 -18.82
C GLY A 14 3.93 -9.63 -18.71
N ALA A 15 4.69 -9.50 -19.79
CA ALA A 15 6.08 -9.97 -19.91
C ALA A 15 6.98 -9.43 -18.78
N ARG A 16 7.03 -10.15 -17.66
CA ARG A 16 8.00 -9.92 -16.59
C ARG A 16 9.36 -10.22 -17.21
N ARG A 17 10.16 -9.18 -17.48
CA ARG A 17 11.62 -9.36 -17.53
C ARG A 17 11.96 -10.16 -16.27
N ARG A 18 12.62 -11.31 -16.42
CA ARG A 18 12.96 -12.16 -15.28
C ARG A 18 13.63 -11.27 -14.23
N ALA A 19 13.09 -11.25 -13.03
CA ALA A 19 13.66 -10.55 -11.90
C ALA A 19 15.16 -10.86 -11.82
N SER A 20 16.00 -9.83 -11.72
CA SER A 20 17.46 -9.98 -11.75
C SER A 20 18.00 -10.54 -10.44
N THR A 21 17.23 -10.45 -9.35
CA THR A 21 17.65 -10.90 -8.02
C THR A 21 16.49 -11.57 -7.28
N ALA A 22 16.79 -12.41 -6.30
CA ALA A 22 15.83 -13.01 -5.37
C ALA A 22 16.50 -13.16 -3.99
N THR A 23 15.69 -13.42 -2.96
CA THR A 23 16.18 -13.57 -1.57
C THR A 23 17.18 -14.72 -1.48
N SER A 24 18.38 -14.44 -0.98
CA SER A 24 19.37 -15.48 -0.69
C SER A 24 18.93 -16.32 0.51
N SER A 25 19.23 -17.61 0.49
CA SER A 25 19.04 -18.48 1.66
C SER A 25 19.94 -18.09 2.85
N PHE A 26 21.06 -17.41 2.58
CA PHE A 26 21.98 -16.93 3.60
C PHE A 26 22.77 -15.68 3.15
N GLY A 27 23.13 -14.80 4.08
CA GLY A 27 23.90 -13.60 3.80
C GLY A 27 23.11 -12.53 3.02
N VAL A 28 23.83 -11.59 2.41
CA VAL A 28 23.24 -10.47 1.65
C VAL A 28 23.49 -10.69 0.16
N SER A 29 22.44 -10.65 -0.65
CA SER A 29 22.51 -10.63 -2.12
C SER A 29 22.13 -9.25 -2.67
N ARG A 30 22.32 -9.09 -3.99
CA ARG A 30 21.85 -7.91 -4.73
C ARG A 30 20.32 -7.77 -4.66
N ARG A 31 19.79 -6.56 -4.88
CA ARG A 31 18.36 -6.25 -4.75
C ARG A 31 17.77 -5.52 -5.96
N GLU A 32 18.46 -5.45 -7.09
CA GLU A 32 17.90 -4.83 -8.30
C GLU A 32 16.87 -5.79 -8.93
N GLY A 33 15.70 -5.27 -9.32
CA GLY A 33 14.65 -6.06 -9.98
C GLY A 33 14.31 -7.34 -9.20
N HIS A 34 14.06 -7.22 -7.90
CA HIS A 34 14.00 -8.33 -6.96
C HIS A 34 12.66 -9.09 -6.99
N ASP A 35 12.73 -10.43 -7.05
CA ASP A 35 11.58 -11.32 -6.88
C ASP A 35 11.34 -11.61 -5.40
N ALA A 36 10.32 -10.99 -4.84
CA ALA A 36 9.89 -11.20 -3.46
C ALA A 36 8.80 -12.28 -3.31
N SER A 37 8.47 -13.04 -4.38
CA SER A 37 7.38 -14.03 -4.36
C SER A 37 7.54 -15.04 -3.23
N THR A 38 8.76 -15.53 -2.96
CA THR A 38 9.02 -16.45 -1.83
C THR A 38 8.59 -15.87 -0.48
N TYR A 39 8.79 -14.58 -0.26
CA TYR A 39 8.37 -13.93 0.99
C TYR A 39 6.85 -13.77 1.05
N TYR A 40 6.25 -13.16 0.02
CA TYR A 40 4.81 -12.87 0.00
C TYR A 40 3.92 -14.13 -0.12
N THR A 41 4.44 -15.25 -0.63
CA THR A 41 3.75 -16.56 -0.65
C THR A 41 4.12 -17.44 0.54
N SER A 42 4.96 -16.97 1.48
CA SER A 42 5.28 -17.74 2.70
C SER A 42 4.09 -17.80 3.67
N ARG A 43 4.11 -18.79 4.57
CA ARG A 43 3.09 -18.98 5.61
C ARG A 43 2.84 -17.76 6.48
N LEU A 44 3.83 -16.87 6.62
CA LEU A 44 3.67 -15.61 7.36
C LEU A 44 2.52 -14.76 6.80
N ASN A 45 2.29 -14.84 5.48
CA ASN A 45 1.28 -14.07 4.78
C ASN A 45 -0.02 -14.85 4.53
N GLU A 46 -0.11 -16.11 4.97
CA GLU A 46 -1.35 -16.89 4.86
C GLU A 46 -2.47 -16.20 5.64
N GLY A 47 -3.60 -15.94 4.99
CA GLY A 47 -4.76 -15.30 5.60
C GLY A 47 -4.66 -13.78 5.78
N LEU A 48 -3.57 -13.13 5.35
CA LEU A 48 -3.44 -11.66 5.41
C LEU A 48 -4.26 -10.94 4.32
N VAL A 49 -4.75 -11.66 3.30
CA VAL A 49 -5.60 -11.07 2.26
C VAL A 49 -6.97 -10.77 2.84
N SER A 50 -7.18 -9.51 3.22
CA SER A 50 -8.46 -8.96 3.64
C SER A 50 -9.17 -8.36 2.43
N SER A 51 -10.16 -9.09 1.88
CA SER A 51 -11.17 -8.48 1.01
C SER A 51 -12.42 -8.22 1.87
N ARG A 52 -12.83 -6.96 1.97
CA ARG A 52 -14.09 -6.58 2.62
C ARG A 52 -14.91 -5.69 1.68
N PRO A 53 -16.24 -5.68 1.78
CA PRO A 53 -17.06 -4.70 1.08
C PRO A 53 -16.76 -3.30 1.63
N VAL A 54 -16.39 -2.36 0.76
CA VAL A 54 -16.07 -0.96 1.11
C VAL A 54 -17.11 0.05 0.61
N GLY A 55 -18.16 -0.41 -0.08
CA GLY A 55 -19.20 0.43 -0.65
C GLY A 55 -19.04 0.66 -2.16
N PRO A 56 -19.84 1.55 -2.76
CA PRO A 56 -19.75 1.86 -4.17
C PRO A 56 -18.52 2.71 -4.47
N ALA A 57 -17.88 2.46 -5.62
CA ALA A 57 -16.79 3.29 -6.13
C ALA A 57 -17.31 4.66 -6.58
N ASN A 58 -16.58 5.71 -6.24
CA ASN A 58 -16.83 7.08 -6.69
C ASN A 58 -15.81 7.50 -7.74
N SER A 59 -16.18 8.47 -8.58
CA SER A 59 -15.23 9.07 -9.52
C SER A 59 -14.27 10.00 -8.77
N PHE A 60 -13.00 10.01 -9.16
CA PHE A 60 -12.01 10.94 -8.62
C PHE A 60 -12.33 12.37 -9.10
N PRO A 61 -12.31 13.40 -8.22
CA PRO A 61 -12.57 14.78 -8.61
C PRO A 61 -11.54 15.30 -9.62
N GLU A 62 -12.00 15.77 -10.79
CA GLU A 62 -11.10 16.26 -11.84
C GLU A 62 -10.30 17.49 -11.40
N GLU A 63 -10.83 18.33 -10.50
CA GLU A 63 -10.12 19.49 -9.95
C GLU A 63 -8.86 19.15 -9.16
N HIS A 64 -8.70 17.89 -8.73
CA HIS A 64 -7.56 17.42 -7.95
C HIS A 64 -6.61 16.53 -8.77
N ALA A 65 -6.96 16.19 -10.02
CA ALA A 65 -6.17 15.29 -10.84
C ALA A 65 -4.82 15.93 -11.24
N ASP A 66 -3.73 15.16 -11.14
CA ASP A 66 -2.37 15.59 -11.48
C ASP A 66 -1.90 16.87 -10.76
N THR A 67 -2.42 17.11 -9.55
CA THR A 67 -2.05 18.26 -8.72
C THR A 67 -1.35 17.85 -7.42
N VAL A 68 -0.52 18.76 -6.90
CA VAL A 68 0.06 18.63 -5.56
C VAL A 68 -0.80 19.41 -4.58
N LEU A 69 -1.47 18.71 -3.69
CA LEU A 69 -2.25 19.31 -2.60
C LEU A 69 -1.35 19.51 -1.38
N CYS A 70 -1.18 20.77 -0.96
CA CYS A 70 -0.48 21.09 0.28
C CYS A 70 -1.48 21.06 1.44
N GLY A 71 -1.36 20.08 2.33
CA GLY A 71 -2.29 19.88 3.44
C GLY A 71 -1.85 18.74 4.35
N ASP A 72 -2.69 18.45 5.34
CA ASP A 72 -2.50 17.35 6.27
C ASP A 72 -3.09 16.06 5.69
N SER A 73 -2.28 15.00 5.55
CA SER A 73 -2.75 13.72 5.01
C SER A 73 -3.73 12.99 5.91
N ARG A 74 -3.97 13.47 7.14
CA ARG A 74 -5.04 12.99 8.03
C ARG A 74 -6.41 13.55 7.67
N THR A 75 -6.50 14.47 6.71
CA THR A 75 -7.77 15.05 6.24
C THR A 75 -7.65 15.45 4.77
N LEU A 76 -8.00 14.53 3.89
CA LEU A 76 -7.91 14.73 2.45
C LEU A 76 -9.21 15.36 1.92
N PRO A 77 -9.15 16.34 1.01
CA PRO A 77 -10.34 16.92 0.39
C PRO A 77 -10.88 16.01 -0.73
N LEU A 78 -10.96 14.70 -0.49
CA LEU A 78 -11.35 13.70 -1.46
C LEU A 78 -12.60 12.95 -0.99
N PRO A 79 -13.53 12.60 -1.89
CA PRO A 79 -14.65 11.73 -1.54
C PRO A 79 -14.18 10.31 -1.16
N ASP A 80 -14.93 9.65 -0.28
CA ASP A 80 -14.76 8.23 0.01
C ASP A 80 -14.75 7.38 -1.28
N ASN A 81 -14.01 6.27 -1.29
CA ASN A 81 -14.01 5.28 -2.37
C ASN A 81 -13.69 5.84 -3.78
N CYS A 82 -12.93 6.94 -3.90
CA CYS A 82 -12.50 7.48 -5.19
C CYS A 82 -11.05 7.12 -5.60
N VAL A 83 -10.27 6.51 -4.69
CA VAL A 83 -8.86 6.12 -4.89
C VAL A 83 -8.72 4.59 -4.86
N HIS A 84 -7.94 4.04 -5.79
CA HIS A 84 -7.71 2.59 -5.91
C HIS A 84 -6.42 2.12 -5.24
N LEU A 85 -5.41 2.99 -5.15
CA LEU A 85 -4.10 2.68 -4.59
C LEU A 85 -3.54 3.91 -3.90
N VAL A 86 -3.14 3.75 -2.64
CA VAL A 86 -2.39 4.74 -1.89
C VAL A 86 -0.95 4.24 -1.77
N VAL A 87 0.01 5.06 -2.18
CA VAL A 87 1.45 4.82 -1.97
C VAL A 87 1.93 5.87 -1.00
N THR A 88 2.50 5.43 0.12
CA THR A 88 2.92 6.34 1.19
C THR A 88 4.28 5.97 1.77
N SER A 89 5.02 6.99 2.18
CA SER A 89 6.27 6.88 2.94
C SER A 89 6.18 7.88 4.10
N PRO A 90 5.36 7.61 5.13
CA PRO A 90 5.18 8.54 6.24
C PRO A 90 6.52 8.76 6.96
N PRO A 91 6.70 9.89 7.68
CA PRO A 91 7.92 10.13 8.44
C PRO A 91 8.16 8.98 9.42
N TYR A 92 9.39 8.47 9.49
CA TYR A 92 9.71 7.26 10.27
C TYR A 92 10.15 7.54 11.71
N ASN A 93 10.08 8.80 12.15
CA ASN A 93 10.54 9.25 13.46
C ASN A 93 11.96 8.73 13.76
N ALA A 94 12.88 8.95 12.81
CA ALA A 94 14.24 8.40 12.81
C ALA A 94 15.28 9.45 13.26
N SER A 95 14.82 10.43 14.04
CA SER A 95 15.60 11.57 14.55
C SER A 95 16.31 12.35 13.43
N LYS A 96 15.62 12.54 12.29
CA LYS A 96 16.07 13.44 11.22
C LYS A 96 15.70 14.88 11.54
N ASP A 97 16.37 15.83 10.90
CA ASP A 97 16.16 17.27 11.15
C ASP A 97 14.73 17.75 10.87
N TYR A 98 13.96 16.98 10.10
CA TYR A 98 12.56 17.24 9.76
C TYR A 98 11.56 16.38 10.57
N ASP A 99 12.05 15.47 11.42
CA ASP A 99 11.18 14.67 12.28
C ASP A 99 10.83 15.49 13.53
N GLU A 100 9.57 15.38 13.95
CA GLU A 100 9.18 15.81 15.29
C GLU A 100 9.68 14.78 16.33
N ASP A 101 9.97 15.23 17.55
CA ASP A 101 10.41 14.35 18.66
C ASP A 101 9.21 13.63 19.29
N LEU A 102 8.57 12.75 18.51
CA LEU A 102 7.37 12.03 18.93
C LEU A 102 7.73 10.85 19.83
N SER A 103 6.96 10.66 20.90
CA SER A 103 6.93 9.38 21.62
C SER A 103 6.39 8.28 20.70
N LEU A 104 6.67 7.01 21.04
CA LEU A 104 6.13 5.87 20.29
C LEU A 104 4.60 5.92 20.17
N LYS A 105 3.91 6.38 21.22
CA LYS A 105 2.45 6.50 21.20
C LYS A 105 2.00 7.54 20.19
N GLU A 106 2.60 8.74 20.21
CA GLU A 106 2.25 9.82 19.27
C GLU A 106 2.55 9.42 17.83
N TYR A 107 3.69 8.76 17.59
CA TYR A 107 4.03 8.23 16.27
C TYR A 107 3.00 7.22 15.74
N LEU A 108 2.63 6.23 16.56
CA LEU A 108 1.63 5.22 16.17
C LEU A 108 0.23 5.82 16.00
N THR A 109 -0.14 6.82 16.80
CA THR A 109 -1.39 7.57 16.64
C THR A 109 -1.40 8.31 15.31
N MET A 110 -0.33 9.04 14.97
CA MET A 110 -0.21 9.74 13.68
C MET A 110 -0.35 8.77 12.50
N LEU A 111 0.37 7.63 12.54
CA LEU A 111 0.25 6.61 11.49
C LEU A 111 -1.19 6.08 11.35
N HIS A 112 -1.83 5.78 12.49
CA HIS A 112 -3.20 5.30 12.49
C HIS A 112 -4.18 6.33 11.89
N GLU A 113 -4.05 7.61 12.24
CA GLU A 113 -4.89 8.68 11.69
C GLU A 113 -4.73 8.78 10.17
N VAL A 114 -3.50 8.75 9.65
CA VAL A 114 -3.25 8.77 8.21
C VAL A 114 -3.81 7.52 7.51
N PHE A 115 -3.61 6.34 8.09
CA PHE A 115 -4.10 5.10 7.50
C PHE A 115 -5.63 4.99 7.53
N ALA A 116 -6.27 5.53 8.57
CA ALA A 116 -7.72 5.58 8.67
C ALA A 116 -8.33 6.52 7.61
N GLU A 117 -7.70 7.66 7.34
CA GLU A 117 -8.14 8.57 6.28
C GLU A 117 -7.96 7.97 4.88
N CYS A 118 -6.94 7.12 4.70
CA CYS A 118 -6.61 6.51 3.42
C CYS A 118 -7.39 5.21 3.12
N TYR A 119 -8.25 4.71 4.03
CA TYR A 119 -8.84 3.36 3.96
C TYR A 119 -10.36 3.30 4.11
#